data_AF-A0A958SGE6-F1
#
_entry.id   AF-A0A958SGE6-F1
#
_cell.length_a   1.000
_cell.length_b   1.000
_cell.length_c   1.000
_cell.angle_alpha   90.00
_cell.angle_beta   90.00
_cell.angle_gamma   90.00
#
_symmetry.space_group_name_H-M   'P 1'
#
loop_
_entity.id
_entity.type
_entity.pdbx_description
1 polymer ?
#
loop_
_entity_poly.entity_id
_entity_poly.type
_entity_poly.pdbx_seq_one_letter_code
_entity_poly.pdbx_strand_id
1 'polypeptide(L)'
;MYRVFFLFGFTLASFGLAATDLAPTKGELDVSTKETTFIDASDGGPAECYKATPSGLSAELSVKLCKGAKSTAPADCYKATPSGLSAEASVELCMRANSLAPAECYKATPSGLSSELSVKLCKYAQSTEPADCYKATPSSLSAELSVELCAASNYWEPGC
;
A
#
# COMPACT_ATOMS: atom_id res chain seq x y z
N MET A 1 20.00 79.92 12.73
CA MET A 1 18.60 80.12 12.27
C MET A 1 18.55 79.49 10.88
N TYR A 2 18.02 78.29 10.61
CA TYR A 2 16.74 77.66 10.96
C TYR A 2 16.89 76.13 11.18
N ARG A 3 15.98 75.56 11.98
CA ARG A 3 15.72 74.12 12.19
C ARG A 3 14.49 73.74 11.36
N VAL A 4 14.42 72.54 10.74
CA VAL A 4 13.18 71.74 10.50
C VAL A 4 13.61 70.28 10.21
N PHE A 5 13.52 69.30 11.12
CA PHE A 5 12.38 68.45 11.51
C PHE A 5 11.68 67.65 10.37
N PHE A 6 11.99 66.35 10.32
CA PHE A 6 11.04 65.21 10.45
C PHE A 6 9.88 65.02 9.45
N LEU A 7 9.74 63.73 9.07
CA LEU A 7 8.52 62.98 8.69
C LEU A 7 8.17 62.80 7.19
N PHE A 8 8.01 61.52 6.88
CA PHE A 8 6.95 60.92 6.05
C PHE A 8 7.03 61.02 4.52
N GLY A 9 6.76 59.87 3.89
CA GLY A 9 6.01 59.84 2.63
C GLY A 9 6.78 59.48 1.38
N PHE A 10 7.16 58.20 1.24
CA PHE A 10 7.35 57.63 -0.10
C PHE A 10 5.99 57.64 -0.81
N THR A 11 5.95 58.37 -1.92
CA THR A 11 4.72 58.80 -2.60
C THR A 11 4.45 57.93 -3.84
N LEU A 12 3.25 57.34 -3.88
CA LEU A 12 2.33 57.00 -5.01
C LEU A 12 2.79 56.02 -6.12
N ALA A 13 2.19 54.83 -6.20
CA ALA A 13 1.02 54.43 -7.05
C ALA A 13 1.49 53.78 -8.37
N SER A 14 1.03 52.63 -8.87
CA SER A 14 -0.34 52.10 -8.98
C SER A 14 -0.29 50.61 -9.38
N PHE A 15 -1.01 49.73 -8.70
CA PHE A 15 -1.73 48.58 -9.30
C PHE A 15 -2.75 48.12 -8.27
N GLY A 16 -3.96 48.69 -8.36
CA GLY A 16 -5.11 48.20 -7.64
C GLY A 16 -5.73 47.04 -8.40
N LEU A 17 -5.91 45.91 -7.73
CA LEU A 17 -7.06 45.03 -7.96
C LEU A 17 -7.75 44.91 -6.60
N ALA A 18 -8.94 45.51 -6.54
CA ALA A 18 -9.81 45.51 -5.38
C ALA A 18 -10.34 44.09 -5.12
N ALA A 19 -10.16 43.61 -3.89
CA ALA A 19 -10.95 42.50 -3.35
C ALA A 19 -11.91 43.10 -2.33
N THR A 20 -13.18 43.26 -2.73
CA THR A 20 -14.30 43.55 -1.83
C THR A 20 -15.32 42.43 -2.00
N ASP A 21 -15.34 41.53 -1.02
CA ASP A 21 -16.51 41.19 -0.22
C ASP A 21 -17.85 40.86 -0.92
N LEU A 22 -18.29 39.59 -0.85
CA LEU A 22 -19.29 39.10 0.13
C LEU A 22 -20.04 37.82 -0.33
N ALA A 23 -19.97 36.80 0.55
CA ALA A 23 -20.96 35.75 0.86
C ALA A 23 -21.14 34.60 -0.17
N PRO A 24 -21.34 33.34 0.31
CA PRO A 24 -22.41 33.00 1.22
C PRO A 24 -21.98 32.40 2.57
N THR A 25 -22.87 32.67 3.51
CA THR A 25 -22.91 32.30 4.91
C THR A 25 -23.10 30.81 5.17
N LYS A 26 -22.57 30.41 6.33
CA LYS A 26 -23.14 29.49 7.32
C LYS A 26 -22.51 28.11 7.39
N GLY A 27 -21.64 27.97 8.39
CA GLY A 27 -21.14 26.68 8.86
C GLY A 27 -19.93 26.83 9.77
N GLU A 28 -20.05 27.63 10.84
CA GLU A 28 -19.10 27.60 11.94
C GLU A 28 -18.97 26.17 12.49
N LEU A 29 -17.77 25.61 12.48
CA LEU A 29 -17.25 24.88 13.62
C LEU A 29 -15.73 24.97 13.66
N ASP A 30 -15.26 25.79 14.60
CA ASP A 30 -13.91 25.86 15.11
C ASP A 30 -13.45 24.46 15.57
N VAL A 31 -12.32 23.97 15.05
CA VAL A 31 -11.57 22.94 15.77
C VAL A 31 -10.07 23.26 15.72
N SER A 32 -9.69 24.10 16.68
CA SER A 32 -8.31 24.24 17.12
C SER A 32 -7.77 22.93 17.69
N THR A 33 -6.68 22.45 17.09
CA THR A 33 -5.58 21.72 17.73
C THR A 33 -5.89 20.40 18.46
N LYS A 34 -5.83 19.27 17.74
CA LYS A 34 -5.13 18.06 18.19
C LYS A 34 -5.00 17.08 17.02
N GLU A 35 -3.79 16.55 16.80
CA GLU A 35 -3.47 15.46 15.85
C GLU A 35 -4.62 14.47 15.72
N THR A 36 -5.44 14.65 14.68
CA THR A 36 -6.47 13.70 14.30
C THR A 36 -6.11 13.29 12.91
N THR A 37 -5.53 12.10 12.84
CA THR A 37 -5.21 11.33 11.64
C THR A 37 -6.24 11.58 10.56
N PHE A 38 -5.77 12.17 9.47
CA PHE A 38 -6.49 12.33 8.22
C PHE A 38 -6.81 10.92 7.69
N ILE A 39 -7.99 10.40 8.02
CA ILE A 39 -8.56 9.26 7.30
C ILE A 39 -9.27 9.90 6.12
N ASP A 40 -8.58 10.00 4.99
CA ASP A 40 -9.24 10.23 3.71
C ASP A 40 -10.27 9.13 3.51
N ALA A 41 -11.54 9.52 3.53
CA ALA A 41 -12.69 8.66 3.29
C ALA A 41 -12.84 8.33 1.78
N SER A 42 -11.76 7.91 1.13
CA SER A 42 -11.75 7.44 -0.27
C SER A 42 -11.10 6.07 -0.48
N ASP A 43 -10.49 5.46 0.55
CA ASP A 43 -9.79 4.17 0.38
C ASP A 43 -10.76 2.99 0.56
N GLY A 44 -10.86 2.14 -0.46
CA GLY A 44 -11.66 0.90 -0.48
C GLY A 44 -11.24 -0.09 0.59
N GLY A 45 -11.55 0.20 1.85
CA GLY A 45 -11.07 -0.52 3.02
C GLY A 45 -11.61 -1.94 3.17
N PRO A 46 -11.63 -2.50 4.39
CA PRO A 46 -11.92 -3.91 4.62
C PRO A 46 -13.29 -4.36 4.08
N ALA A 47 -14.29 -3.47 4.08
CA ALA A 47 -15.63 -3.75 3.58
C ALA A 47 -15.70 -3.89 2.05
N GLU A 48 -14.98 -3.05 1.31
CA GLU A 48 -14.93 -3.14 -0.16
C GLU A 48 -14.10 -4.35 -0.59
N CYS A 49 -13.00 -4.64 0.11
CA CYS A 49 -12.27 -5.88 -0.07
C CYS A 49 -13.18 -7.10 0.15
N TYR A 50 -13.99 -7.12 1.23
CA TYR A 50 -14.91 -8.22 1.51
C TYR A 50 -15.95 -8.41 0.39
N LYS A 51 -16.51 -7.32 -0.15
CA LYS A 51 -17.44 -7.40 -1.30
C LYS A 51 -16.76 -7.93 -2.56
N ALA A 52 -15.47 -7.64 -2.71
CA ALA A 52 -14.67 -8.09 -3.85
C ALA A 52 -14.20 -9.55 -3.72
N THR A 53 -14.38 -10.22 -2.56
CA THR A 53 -13.98 -11.63 -2.43
C THR A 53 -14.85 -12.56 -3.28
N PRO A 54 -14.31 -13.69 -3.77
CA PRO A 54 -15.11 -14.66 -4.52
C PRO A 54 -16.21 -15.28 -3.65
N SER A 55 -17.39 -15.51 -4.24
CA SER A 55 -18.57 -16.05 -3.56
C SER A 55 -18.39 -17.45 -2.96
N GLY A 56 -17.35 -18.18 -3.38
CA GLY A 56 -17.01 -19.51 -2.87
C GLY A 56 -16.08 -19.51 -1.66
N LEU A 57 -15.58 -18.35 -1.22
CA LEU A 57 -14.74 -18.24 -0.04
C LEU A 57 -15.61 -18.13 1.22
N SER A 58 -15.25 -18.84 2.29
CA SER A 58 -15.99 -18.75 3.56
C SER A 58 -15.92 -17.33 4.12
N ALA A 59 -16.93 -16.95 4.90
CA ALA A 59 -16.98 -15.62 5.53
C ALA A 59 -15.75 -15.40 6.44
N GLU A 60 -15.32 -16.43 7.17
CA GLU A 60 -14.14 -16.36 8.05
C GLU A 60 -12.85 -16.11 7.27
N LEU A 61 -12.65 -16.82 6.17
CA LEU A 61 -11.48 -16.63 5.30
C LEU A 61 -11.51 -15.27 4.59
N SER A 62 -12.70 -14.81 4.17
CA SER A 62 -12.88 -13.48 3.58
C SER A 62 -12.53 -12.38 4.59
N VAL A 63 -12.94 -12.53 5.84
CA VAL A 63 -12.54 -11.62 6.92
C VAL A 63 -11.03 -11.68 7.17
N LYS A 64 -10.42 -12.88 7.24
CA LYS A 64 -8.97 -13.03 7.42
C LYS A 64 -8.19 -12.34 6.30
N LEU A 65 -8.64 -12.48 5.06
CA LEU A 65 -8.03 -11.87 3.87
C LEU A 65 -8.09 -10.33 3.89
N CYS A 66 -9.25 -9.78 4.22
CA CYS A 66 -9.53 -8.34 4.11
C CYS A 66 -9.29 -7.54 5.40
N LYS A 67 -8.96 -8.20 6.51
CA LYS A 67 -8.70 -7.52 7.79
C LYS A 67 -7.52 -6.55 7.67
N GLY A 68 -7.80 -5.26 7.86
CA GLY A 68 -6.81 -4.19 7.77
C GLY A 68 -6.41 -3.82 6.34
N ALA A 69 -7.14 -4.30 5.34
CA ALA A 69 -6.96 -3.89 3.96
C ALA A 69 -7.33 -2.41 3.80
N LYS A 70 -6.53 -1.68 3.00
CA LYS A 70 -6.81 -0.30 2.61
C LYS A 70 -7.52 -0.22 1.25
N SER A 71 -7.37 -1.26 0.44
CA SER A 71 -7.93 -1.39 -0.90
C SER A 71 -8.50 -2.80 -1.13
N THR A 72 -9.05 -3.07 -2.34
CA THR A 72 -9.45 -4.41 -2.78
C THR A 72 -8.28 -5.33 -3.13
N ALA A 73 -7.03 -4.85 -3.04
CA ALA A 73 -5.85 -5.59 -3.47
C ALA A 73 -5.70 -7.00 -2.87
N PRO A 74 -6.03 -7.28 -1.59
CA PRO A 74 -6.01 -8.65 -1.08
C PRO A 74 -6.99 -9.59 -1.79
N ALA A 75 -8.20 -9.11 -2.10
CA ALA A 75 -9.21 -9.88 -2.82
C ALA A 75 -8.80 -10.12 -4.28
N ASP A 76 -8.20 -9.11 -4.92
CA ASP A 76 -7.72 -9.24 -6.30
C ASP A 76 -6.48 -10.13 -6.39
N CYS A 77 -5.58 -10.06 -5.42
CA CYS A 77 -4.47 -11.00 -5.25
C CYS A 77 -5.01 -12.44 -5.12
N TYR A 78 -6.01 -12.67 -4.27
CA TYR A 78 -6.61 -14.00 -4.08
C TYR A 78 -7.15 -14.56 -5.41
N LYS A 79 -7.87 -13.75 -6.20
CA LYS A 79 -8.36 -14.15 -7.53
C LYS A 79 -7.23 -14.47 -8.51
N ALA A 80 -6.10 -13.78 -8.39
CA ALA A 80 -4.93 -14.01 -9.22
C ALA A 80 -4.12 -15.24 -8.80
N THR A 81 -4.39 -15.85 -7.65
CA THR A 81 -3.69 -17.07 -7.21
C THR A 81 -4.00 -18.27 -8.11
N PRO A 82 -3.03 -19.16 -8.36
CA PRO A 82 -3.28 -20.36 -9.16
C PRO A 82 -4.30 -21.31 -8.52
N SER A 83 -5.12 -21.97 -9.34
CA SER A 83 -6.18 -22.89 -8.89
C SER A 83 -5.68 -24.17 -8.18
N GLY A 84 -4.37 -24.41 -8.16
CA GLY A 84 -3.76 -25.55 -7.44
C GLY A 84 -3.47 -25.27 -5.96
N LEU A 85 -3.71 -24.04 -5.48
CA LEU A 85 -3.53 -23.65 -4.09
C LEU A 85 -4.81 -23.85 -3.28
N SER A 86 -4.68 -24.27 -2.01
CA SER A 86 -5.84 -24.27 -1.11
C SER A 86 -6.29 -22.85 -0.82
N ALA A 87 -7.58 -22.67 -0.53
CA ALA A 87 -8.14 -21.36 -0.21
C ALA A 87 -7.41 -20.72 0.98
N GLU A 88 -7.06 -21.51 1.98
CA GLU A 88 -6.29 -21.09 3.16
C GLU A 88 -4.91 -20.57 2.76
N ALA A 89 -4.17 -21.31 1.93
CA ALA A 89 -2.84 -20.91 1.46
C ALA A 89 -2.91 -19.64 0.59
N SER A 90 -3.91 -19.51 -0.28
CA SER A 90 -4.16 -18.29 -1.06
C SER A 90 -4.48 -17.10 -0.16
N VAL A 91 -5.25 -17.30 0.92
CA VAL A 91 -5.52 -16.25 1.91
C VAL A 91 -4.24 -15.86 2.65
N GLU A 92 -3.41 -16.82 3.05
CA GLU A 92 -2.16 -16.52 3.75
C GLU A 92 -1.12 -15.83 2.88
N LEU A 93 -1.12 -16.10 1.57
CA LEU A 93 -0.29 -15.44 0.59
C LEU A 93 -0.72 -13.97 0.37
N CYS A 94 -2.03 -13.75 0.26
CA CYS A 94 -2.60 -12.47 -0.16
C CYS A 94 -3.08 -11.57 1.00
N MET A 95 -3.11 -12.07 2.24
CA MET A 95 -3.43 -11.22 3.39
C MET A 95 -2.47 -10.04 3.47
N ARG A 96 -3.02 -8.82 3.62
CA ARG A 96 -2.27 -7.55 3.64
C ARG A 96 -1.55 -7.20 2.34
N ALA A 97 -1.85 -7.88 1.22
CA ALA A 97 -1.33 -7.48 -0.07
C ALA A 97 -1.83 -6.07 -0.44
N ASN A 98 -0.92 -5.23 -0.92
CA ASN A 98 -1.28 -3.91 -1.48
C ASN A 98 -1.31 -3.92 -3.02
N SER A 99 -0.99 -5.07 -3.62
CA SER A 99 -0.95 -5.28 -5.07
C SER A 99 -1.11 -6.78 -5.39
N LEU A 100 -1.00 -7.15 -6.67
CA LEU A 100 -0.98 -8.55 -7.12
C LEU A 100 0.38 -9.23 -6.90
N ALA A 101 1.39 -8.50 -6.40
CA ALA A 101 2.76 -8.98 -6.32
C ALA A 101 2.95 -10.32 -5.59
N PRO A 102 2.27 -10.63 -4.47
CA PRO A 102 2.41 -11.94 -3.83
C PRO A 102 1.96 -13.11 -4.73
N ALA A 103 0.88 -12.91 -5.50
CA ALA A 103 0.38 -13.92 -6.44
C ALA A 103 1.32 -14.07 -7.65
N GLU A 104 1.86 -12.97 -8.17
CA GLU A 104 2.83 -12.99 -9.27
C GLU A 104 4.17 -13.61 -8.83
N CYS A 105 4.63 -13.30 -7.61
CA CYS A 105 5.79 -13.95 -7.01
C CYS A 105 5.57 -15.46 -6.91
N TYR A 106 4.41 -15.89 -6.42
CA TYR A 106 4.08 -17.32 -6.32
C TYR A 106 4.11 -18.01 -7.69
N LYS A 107 3.58 -17.36 -8.74
CA LYS A 107 3.66 -17.91 -10.12
C LYS A 107 5.08 -17.96 -10.65
N ALA A 108 5.94 -17.05 -10.20
CA ALA A 108 7.34 -16.99 -10.59
C ALA A 108 8.20 -18.00 -9.82
N THR A 109 7.70 -18.69 -8.78
CA THR A 109 8.49 -19.71 -8.07
C THR A 109 8.73 -20.94 -8.95
N PRO A 110 9.90 -21.59 -8.82
CA PRO A 110 10.21 -22.78 -9.60
C PRO A 110 9.31 -23.95 -9.19
N SER A 111 8.89 -24.76 -10.16
CA SER A 111 7.93 -25.87 -10.00
C SER A 111 8.37 -26.98 -9.04
N GLY A 112 9.66 -27.02 -8.67
CA GLY A 112 10.21 -27.97 -7.69
C GLY A 112 10.09 -27.52 -6.24
N LEU A 113 9.67 -26.27 -5.98
CA LEU A 113 9.44 -25.76 -4.63
C LEU A 113 8.04 -26.17 -4.15
N SER A 114 7.92 -26.63 -2.91
CA SER A 114 6.60 -26.96 -2.35
C SER A 114 5.70 -25.72 -2.29
N SER A 115 4.39 -25.91 -2.37
CA SER A 115 3.42 -24.82 -2.30
C SER A 115 3.54 -24.04 -0.98
N GLU A 116 3.81 -24.74 0.14
CA GLU A 116 3.97 -24.14 1.46
C GLU A 116 5.22 -23.23 1.51
N LEU A 117 6.34 -23.69 0.97
CA LEU A 117 7.55 -22.88 0.87
C LEU A 117 7.40 -21.72 -0.10
N SER A 118 6.68 -21.91 -1.21
CA SER A 118 6.37 -20.84 -2.17
C SER A 118 5.48 -19.76 -1.53
N VAL A 119 4.49 -20.15 -0.71
CA VAL A 119 3.69 -19.21 0.06
C VAL A 119 4.56 -18.47 1.07
N LYS A 120 5.41 -19.17 1.84
CA LYS A 120 6.32 -18.54 2.81
C LYS A 120 7.27 -17.55 2.15
N LEU A 121 7.77 -17.86 0.95
CA LEU A 121 8.68 -17.01 0.18
C LEU A 121 7.99 -15.73 -0.31
N CYS A 122 6.76 -15.85 -0.82
CA CYS A 122 6.07 -14.76 -1.52
C CYS A 122 5.07 -14.00 -0.64
N LYS A 123 4.82 -14.46 0.58
CA LYS A 123 3.96 -13.76 1.53
C LYS A 123 4.55 -12.38 1.84
N TYR A 124 3.73 -11.35 1.64
CA TYR A 124 4.09 -9.92 1.77
C TYR A 124 5.02 -9.36 0.68
N ALA A 125 5.33 -10.12 -0.35
CA ALA A 125 6.16 -9.64 -1.46
C ALA A 125 5.54 -8.41 -2.13
N GLN A 126 6.36 -7.40 -2.40
CA GLN A 126 5.97 -6.22 -3.18
C GLN A 126 6.31 -6.35 -4.68
N SER A 127 7.05 -7.41 -5.05
CA SER A 127 7.53 -7.71 -6.40
C SER A 127 7.72 -9.22 -6.59
N THR A 128 8.23 -9.66 -7.75
CA THR A 128 8.65 -11.05 -8.00
C THR A 128 10.06 -11.36 -7.48
N GLU A 129 10.74 -10.37 -6.89
CA GLU A 129 12.14 -10.47 -6.46
C GLU A 129 12.43 -11.61 -5.48
N PRO A 130 11.58 -11.96 -4.49
CA PRO A 130 11.83 -13.13 -3.65
C PRO A 130 11.97 -14.43 -4.46
N ALA A 131 11.16 -14.59 -5.51
CA ALA A 131 11.24 -15.76 -6.39
C ALA A 131 12.51 -15.74 -7.25
N ASP A 132 12.94 -14.57 -7.71
CA ASP A 132 14.15 -14.41 -8.51
C ASP A 132 15.42 -14.58 -7.67
N CYS A 133 15.41 -14.09 -6.43
CA CYS A 133 16.43 -14.38 -5.41
C CYS A 133 16.54 -15.89 -5.19
N TYR A 134 15.41 -16.59 -4.97
CA TYR A 134 15.43 -18.04 -4.76
C TYR A 134 16.05 -18.79 -5.94
N LYS A 135 15.73 -18.41 -7.18
CA LYS A 135 16.33 -19.01 -8.39
C LYS A 135 17.84 -18.76 -8.49
N ALA A 136 18.31 -17.63 -7.98
CA ALA A 136 19.74 -17.29 -7.96
C ALA A 136 20.49 -17.95 -6.80
N THR A 137 19.80 -18.49 -5.78
CA THR A 137 20.48 -19.18 -4.68
C THR A 137 21.18 -20.44 -5.17
N PRO A 138 22.42 -20.71 -4.70
CA PRO A 138 23.15 -21.89 -5.10
C PRO A 138 22.48 -23.15 -4.54
N SER A 139 22.48 -24.21 -5.34
CA SER A 139 21.89 -25.53 -4.99
C SER A 139 22.56 -26.23 -3.80
N SER A 140 23.63 -25.66 -3.25
CA SER A 140 24.29 -26.12 -2.02
C SER A 140 23.50 -25.76 -0.75
N LEU A 141 22.57 -24.79 -0.81
CA LEU A 141 21.67 -24.48 0.29
C LEU A 141 20.40 -25.33 0.22
N SER A 142 19.83 -25.66 1.39
CA SER A 142 18.49 -26.25 1.47
C SER A 142 17.45 -25.23 0.99
N ALA A 143 16.39 -25.72 0.34
CA ALA A 143 15.24 -24.91 -0.08
C ALA A 143 14.67 -24.06 1.07
N GLU A 144 14.65 -24.59 2.29
CA GLU A 144 14.16 -23.87 3.48
C GLU A 144 15.03 -22.66 3.82
N LEU A 145 16.36 -22.81 3.77
CA LEU A 145 17.29 -21.70 4.02
C LEU A 145 17.23 -20.67 2.89
N SER A 146 17.14 -21.12 1.64
CA SER A 146 16.98 -20.21 0.50
C SER A 146 15.69 -19.40 0.60
N VAL A 147 14.59 -20.02 1.05
CA VAL A 147 13.34 -19.30 1.30
C VAL A 147 13.48 -18.29 2.43
N GLU A 148 14.11 -18.66 3.54
CA GLU A 148 14.30 -17.75 4.66
C GLU A 148 15.21 -16.56 4.31
N LEU A 149 16.22 -16.78 3.47
CA LEU A 149 17.10 -15.74 2.94
C LEU A 149 16.35 -14.77 2.01
N CYS A 150 15.52 -15.31 1.11
CA CYS A 150 14.90 -14.53 0.05
C CYS A 150 13.50 -13.97 0.39
N ALA A 151 12.81 -14.47 1.42
CA ALA A 151 11.45 -14.00 1.75
C ALA A 151 11.38 -12.50 2.12
N ALA A 152 12.49 -11.92 2.59
CA ALA A 152 12.58 -10.50 2.93
C ALA A 152 13.04 -9.61 1.75
N SER A 153 13.47 -10.19 0.62
CA SER A 153 14.06 -9.43 -0.47
C SER A 153 12.97 -8.75 -1.30
N ASN A 154 12.61 -7.53 -0.90
CA ASN A 154 11.72 -6.62 -1.66
C ASN A 154 12.49 -5.66 -2.57
N TYR A 155 13.82 -5.84 -2.63
CA TYR A 155 14.78 -5.15 -3.49
C TYR A 155 15.96 -6.11 -3.66
N TRP A 156 15.84 -7.08 -4.57
CA TRP A 156 16.91 -8.01 -4.93
C TRP A 156 17.41 -7.63 -6.32
N GLU A 157 18.60 -7.02 -6.37
CA GLU A 157 19.31 -6.83 -7.62
C GLU A 157 20.10 -8.11 -7.94
N PRO A 158 19.83 -8.79 -9.07
CA PRO A 158 20.61 -9.94 -9.47
C PRO A 158 22.02 -9.50 -9.90
N GLY A 159 22.99 -9.65 -8.99
CA GLY A 159 24.42 -9.65 -9.30
C GLY A 159 25.19 -8.37 -8.93
N CYS A 160 25.99 -8.49 -7.88
CA CYS A 160 27.40 -8.09 -7.85
C CYS A 160 28.16 -9.13 -7.04
#